data_AF-A0A656VL37-F1
#
_entry.id   AF-A0A656VL37-F1
#
_cell.length_a   1.000
_cell.length_b   1.000
_cell.length_c   1.000
_cell.angle_alpha   90.00
_cell.angle_beta   90.00
_cell.angle_gamma   90.00
#
_symmetry.space_group_name_H-M   'P 1'
#
loop_
_entity.id
_entity.type
_entity.pdbx_description
1 polymer ?
#
loop_
_entity_poly.entity_id
_entity_poly.type
_entity_poly.pdbx_seq_one_letter_code
_entity_poly.pdbx_strand_id
1 'polypeptide(L)'
;MSPEAYHTRFSDGAVIEYEPKTGALSVTGIKTANISAQVAVDVSAPKVTIIASQKITLDTPEVVCTNKLTVDTLELKKGGKMSGNIDHGGGTFKSNGVQVDKHSHGGVQRGGDWTEGTQ
;
A
#
# COMPACT_ATOMS: atom_id res chain seq x y z
N MET A 1 35.12 -3.18 -10.30
CA MET A 1 35.07 -2.65 -8.92
C MET A 1 36.15 -1.62 -8.74
N SER A 2 35.84 -0.52 -8.08
CA SER A 2 36.86 0.41 -7.62
C SER A 2 37.77 -0.25 -6.56
N PRO A 3 39.00 0.24 -6.37
CA PRO A 3 39.90 -0.27 -5.32
C PRO A 3 39.35 -0.13 -3.89
N GLU A 4 38.36 0.74 -3.71
CA GLU A 4 37.71 1.04 -2.42
C GLU A 4 36.41 0.24 -2.21
N ALA A 5 36.01 -0.57 -3.18
CA ALA A 5 34.77 -1.34 -3.09
C ALA A 5 34.90 -2.46 -2.05
N TYR A 6 33.83 -2.65 -1.26
CA TYR A 6 33.66 -3.86 -0.47
C TYR A 6 32.92 -4.89 -1.33
N HIS A 7 33.48 -6.09 -1.49
CA HIS A 7 32.85 -7.17 -2.24
C HIS A 7 33.15 -8.52 -1.59
N THR A 8 32.10 -9.25 -1.21
CA THR A 8 32.20 -10.62 -0.70
C THR A 8 31.28 -11.53 -1.49
N ARG A 9 31.86 -12.59 -2.07
CA ARG A 9 31.14 -13.67 -2.77
C ARG A 9 31.18 -14.94 -1.94
N PHE A 10 30.01 -15.55 -1.74
CA PHE A 10 29.84 -16.79 -0.98
C PHE A 10 29.84 -18.01 -1.90
N SER A 11 30.10 -19.20 -1.34
CA SER A 11 30.21 -20.45 -2.11
C SER A 11 28.91 -20.90 -2.78
N ASP A 12 27.76 -20.44 -2.28
CA ASP A 12 26.44 -20.67 -2.85
C ASP A 12 26.08 -19.66 -3.96
N GLY A 13 26.99 -18.73 -4.27
CA GLY A 13 26.83 -17.72 -5.31
C GLY A 13 26.22 -16.40 -4.84
N ALA A 14 25.85 -16.25 -3.56
CA ALA A 14 25.38 -14.98 -3.02
C ALA A 14 26.50 -13.93 -3.01
N VAL A 15 26.12 -12.65 -3.10
CA VAL A 15 27.05 -11.50 -3.12
C VAL A 15 26.52 -10.37 -2.24
N ILE A 16 27.41 -9.78 -1.44
CA ILE A 16 27.21 -8.50 -0.75
C ILE A 16 28.29 -7.53 -1.25
N GLU A 17 27.87 -6.37 -1.76
CA GLU A 17 28.78 -5.39 -2.38
C GLU A 17 28.39 -3.94 -2.07
N TYR A 18 29.40 -3.11 -1.77
CA TYR A 18 29.30 -1.65 -1.79
C TYR A 18 30.32 -1.06 -2.78
N GLU A 19 29.85 -0.31 -3.78
CA GLU A 19 30.68 0.35 -4.81
C GLU A 19 30.67 1.89 -4.63
N PRO A 20 31.75 2.49 -4.09
CA PRO A 20 31.83 3.93 -3.83
C PRO A 20 31.64 4.83 -5.05
N LYS A 21 32.05 4.39 -6.26
CA LYS A 21 31.90 5.21 -7.48
C LYS A 21 30.45 5.50 -7.83
N THR A 22 29.55 4.59 -7.49
CA THR A 22 28.10 4.72 -7.74
C THR A 22 27.32 4.97 -6.45
N GLY A 23 27.94 4.78 -5.29
CA GLY A 23 27.29 4.80 -3.98
C GLY A 23 26.30 3.65 -3.76
N ALA A 24 26.43 2.57 -4.53
CA ALA A 24 25.46 1.48 -4.54
C ALA A 24 25.82 0.38 -3.53
N LEU A 25 24.88 0.05 -2.65
CA LEU A 25 24.89 -1.17 -1.83
C LEU A 25 23.96 -2.22 -2.47
N SER A 26 24.43 -3.45 -2.65
CA SER A 26 23.63 -4.55 -3.20
C SER A 26 23.82 -5.85 -2.42
N VAL A 27 22.73 -6.60 -2.29
CA VAL A 27 22.71 -7.97 -1.75
C VAL A 27 21.92 -8.83 -2.71
N THR A 28 22.54 -9.85 -3.28
CA THR A 28 21.95 -10.66 -4.37
C THR A 28 22.24 -12.15 -4.18
N GLY A 29 21.44 -13.00 -4.85
CA GLY A 29 21.60 -14.46 -4.82
C GLY A 29 21.19 -15.13 -3.51
N ILE A 30 20.68 -14.38 -2.52
CA ILE A 30 20.22 -14.93 -1.24
C ILE A 30 18.83 -15.56 -1.36
N LYS A 31 18.54 -16.55 -0.51
CA LYS A 31 17.19 -17.14 -0.39
C LYS A 31 16.31 -16.38 0.60
N THR A 32 16.89 -15.88 1.70
CA THR A 32 16.18 -15.23 2.80
C THR A 32 17.02 -14.13 3.41
N ALA A 33 16.39 -13.06 3.89
CA ALA A 33 17.00 -12.07 4.77
C ALA A 33 16.09 -11.87 6.00
N ASN A 34 16.68 -11.75 7.18
CA ASN A 34 15.97 -11.44 8.42
C ASN A 34 16.71 -10.32 9.15
N ILE A 35 15.96 -9.33 9.62
CA ILE A 35 16.48 -8.22 10.43
C ILE A 35 15.65 -8.23 11.71
N SER A 36 16.32 -8.39 12.85
CA SER A 36 15.71 -8.33 14.18
C SER A 36 16.42 -7.27 15.00
N ALA A 37 15.65 -6.30 15.49
CA ALA A 37 16.11 -5.22 16.34
C ALA A 37 15.24 -5.16 17.60
N GLN A 38 15.82 -4.77 18.73
CA GLN A 38 15.11 -4.70 20.01
C GLN A 38 14.27 -3.41 20.16
N VAL A 39 14.59 -2.38 19.37
CA VAL A 39 13.98 -1.05 19.52
C VAL A 39 13.37 -0.58 18.22
N ALA A 40 14.18 -0.39 17.17
CA ALA A 40 13.71 0.18 15.91
C ALA A 40 14.55 -0.26 14.71
N VAL A 41 13.95 -0.16 13.53
CA VAL A 41 14.61 -0.21 12.23
C VAL A 41 14.11 0.98 11.42
N ASP A 42 14.98 1.95 11.18
CA ASP A 42 14.67 3.14 10.38
C ASP A 42 15.22 3.01 8.97
N VAL A 43 14.41 3.36 7.97
CA VAL A 43 14.81 3.41 6.55
C VAL A 43 14.49 4.79 6.01
N SER A 44 15.52 5.57 5.73
CA SER A 44 15.40 6.94 5.20
C SER A 44 16.02 7.05 3.82
N ALA A 45 15.20 7.36 2.83
CA ALA A 45 15.60 7.66 1.47
C ALA A 45 14.51 8.49 0.79
N PRO A 46 14.83 9.32 -0.22
CA PRO A 46 13.81 10.03 -1.00
C PRO A 46 12.82 9.09 -1.73
N LYS A 47 13.23 7.84 -1.99
CA LYS A 47 12.41 6.81 -2.64
C LYS A 47 12.71 5.44 -2.06
N VAL A 48 11.65 4.69 -1.74
CA VAL A 48 11.70 3.27 -1.36
C VAL A 48 10.78 2.49 -2.29
N THR A 49 11.27 1.39 -2.85
CA THR A 49 10.49 0.47 -3.71
C THR A 49 10.55 -0.94 -3.14
N ILE A 50 9.40 -1.59 -2.99
CA ILE A 50 9.31 -3.01 -2.62
C ILE A 50 8.65 -3.75 -3.78
N ILE A 51 9.35 -4.73 -4.34
CA ILE A 51 8.83 -5.59 -5.40
C ILE A 51 8.66 -6.99 -4.81
N ALA A 52 7.42 -7.38 -4.54
CA ALA A 52 7.07 -8.70 -4.03
C ALA A 52 6.03 -9.34 -4.94
N SER A 53 6.33 -10.54 -5.47
CA SER A 53 5.44 -11.23 -6.42
C SER A 53 4.26 -11.95 -5.77
N GLN A 54 4.30 -12.13 -4.45
CA GLN A 54 3.27 -12.87 -3.71
C GLN A 54 2.48 -11.97 -2.75
N LYS A 55 3.15 -11.41 -1.73
CA LYS A 55 2.49 -10.65 -0.66
C LYS A 55 3.51 -9.80 0.11
N ILE A 56 3.06 -8.64 0.59
CA ILE A 56 3.69 -7.89 1.68
C ILE A 56 2.74 -8.01 2.89
N THR A 57 3.27 -8.35 4.08
CA THR A 57 2.49 -8.41 5.33
C THR A 57 3.12 -7.47 6.34
N LEU A 58 2.29 -6.57 6.90
CA LEU A 58 2.66 -5.66 7.98
C LEU A 58 1.92 -6.13 9.24
N ASP A 59 2.58 -6.98 10.03
CA ASP A 59 2.00 -7.52 11.26
C ASP A 59 2.34 -6.58 12.43
N THR A 60 1.51 -5.55 12.56
CA THR A 60 1.66 -4.48 13.55
C THR A 60 0.28 -3.98 13.98
N PRO A 61 0.11 -3.49 15.22
CA PRO A 61 -1.12 -2.84 15.64
C PRO A 61 -1.50 -1.62 14.78
N GLU A 62 -0.52 -0.89 14.25
CA GLU A 62 -0.76 0.35 13.50
C GLU A 62 0.20 0.48 12.30
N VAL A 63 -0.37 0.89 11.17
CA VAL A 63 0.36 1.33 9.97
C VAL A 63 -0.09 2.75 9.67
N VAL A 64 0.83 3.70 9.68
CA VAL A 64 0.54 5.12 9.43
C VAL A 64 1.14 5.57 8.11
N CYS A 65 0.30 6.02 7.19
CA CYS A 65 0.71 6.83 6.04
C CYS A 65 0.46 8.31 6.38
N THR A 66 1.50 9.14 6.43
CA THR A 66 1.39 10.55 6.85
C THR A 66 0.73 11.46 5.82
N ASN A 67 0.58 10.98 4.58
CA ASN A 67 0.02 11.71 3.45
C ASN A 67 -0.89 10.78 2.63
N LYS A 68 -0.74 10.76 1.30
CA LYS A 68 -1.59 9.99 0.39
C LYS A 68 -1.22 8.50 0.38
N LEU A 69 -2.23 7.65 0.54
CA LEU A 69 -2.19 6.23 0.20
C LEU A 69 -2.83 6.03 -1.19
N THR A 70 -2.10 5.42 -2.13
CA THR A 70 -2.63 5.02 -3.45
C THR A 70 -2.60 3.50 -3.54
N VAL A 71 -3.74 2.90 -3.84
CA VAL A 71 -3.91 1.44 -3.99
C VAL A 71 -4.88 1.17 -5.14
N ASP A 72 -4.71 0.04 -5.83
CA ASP A 72 -5.62 -0.37 -6.90
C ASP A 72 -6.95 -0.89 -6.36
N THR A 73 -6.89 -1.70 -5.30
CA THR A 73 -8.06 -2.23 -4.59
C THR A 73 -7.86 -2.12 -3.07
N LEU A 74 -8.97 -2.03 -2.33
CA LEU A 74 -8.95 -1.91 -0.87
C LEU A 74 -9.95 -2.89 -0.24
N GLU A 75 -9.48 -3.68 0.72
CA GLU A 75 -10.31 -4.57 1.55
C GLU A 75 -10.18 -4.16 3.03
N LEU A 76 -11.32 -3.91 3.69
CA LEU A 76 -11.39 -3.61 5.12
C LEU A 76 -12.12 -4.73 5.85
N LYS A 77 -11.43 -5.45 6.73
CA LYS A 77 -11.99 -6.65 7.39
C LYS A 77 -12.81 -6.37 8.64
N LYS A 78 -12.57 -5.23 9.32
CA LYS A 78 -13.14 -4.92 10.64
C LYS A 78 -13.69 -3.49 10.72
N GLY A 79 -14.14 -2.96 9.59
CA GLY A 79 -14.61 -1.58 9.49
C GLY A 79 -13.48 -0.55 9.65
N GLY A 80 -13.88 0.71 9.92
CA GLY A 80 -12.96 1.82 10.07
C GLY A 80 -13.72 3.15 10.15
N LYS A 81 -12.97 4.25 10.27
CA LYS A 81 -13.49 5.62 10.22
C LYS A 81 -12.87 6.36 9.04
N MET A 82 -13.71 7.04 8.25
CA MET A 82 -13.28 7.98 7.21
C MET A 82 -13.68 9.40 7.65
N SER A 83 -12.91 10.40 7.27
CA SER A 83 -13.19 11.82 7.58
C SER A 83 -12.66 12.70 6.45
N GLY A 84 -13.32 13.83 6.22
CA GLY A 84 -13.10 14.67 5.03
C GLY A 84 -13.98 14.27 3.86
N ASN A 85 -13.80 14.96 2.72
CA ASN A 85 -14.54 14.67 1.50
C ASN A 85 -14.00 13.40 0.85
N ILE A 86 -14.89 12.53 0.39
CA ILE A 86 -14.57 11.28 -0.32
C ILE A 86 -15.31 11.30 -1.65
N ASP A 87 -14.55 11.46 -2.72
CA ASP A 87 -15.07 11.38 -4.08
C ASP A 87 -14.98 9.92 -4.56
N HIS A 88 -16.14 9.31 -4.82
CA HIS A 88 -16.24 7.98 -5.44
C HIS A 88 -16.82 8.12 -6.84
N GLY A 89 -16.16 7.49 -7.83
CA GLY A 89 -16.62 7.47 -9.21
C GLY A 89 -16.01 6.30 -9.98
N GLY A 90 -16.41 6.14 -11.24
CA GLY A 90 -15.91 5.06 -12.10
C GLY A 90 -16.41 3.65 -11.71
N GLY A 91 -17.47 3.55 -10.91
CA GLY A 91 -18.02 2.29 -10.41
C GLY A 91 -19.26 2.49 -9.55
N THR A 92 -19.65 1.46 -8.79
CA THR A 92 -20.79 1.51 -7.85
C THR A 92 -20.31 1.46 -6.42
N PHE A 93 -20.83 2.33 -5.54
CA PHE A 93 -20.59 2.22 -4.11
C PHE A 93 -21.82 1.62 -3.42
N LYS A 94 -21.67 0.40 -2.87
CA LYS A 94 -22.76 -0.34 -2.23
C LYS A 94 -22.49 -0.58 -0.76
N SER A 95 -23.55 -0.44 0.05
CA SER A 95 -23.58 -0.87 1.45
C SER A 95 -24.76 -1.82 1.64
N ASN A 96 -24.49 -3.04 2.08
CA ASN A 96 -25.51 -4.10 2.26
C ASN A 96 -26.42 -4.29 1.03
N GLY A 97 -25.85 -4.18 -0.18
CA GLY A 97 -26.58 -4.33 -1.45
C GLY A 97 -27.24 -3.05 -1.99
N VAL A 98 -27.31 -1.97 -1.20
CA VAL A 98 -27.89 -0.69 -1.61
C VAL A 98 -26.82 0.19 -2.27
N GLN A 99 -27.03 0.59 -3.52
CA GLN A 99 -26.13 1.49 -4.27
C GLN A 99 -26.43 2.96 -3.95
N VAL A 100 -25.44 3.70 -3.47
CA VAL A 100 -25.66 5.07 -2.95
C VAL A 100 -26.19 6.03 -4.02
N ASP A 101 -25.60 6.00 -5.22
CA ASP A 101 -25.90 6.89 -6.35
C ASP A 101 -27.10 6.42 -7.20
N LYS A 102 -27.67 5.25 -6.90
CA LYS A 102 -28.78 4.67 -7.65
C LYS A 102 -29.66 3.75 -6.79
N HIS A 103 -30.20 4.29 -5.71
CA HIS A 103 -31.18 3.59 -4.88
C HIS A 103 -32.58 4.16 -5.06
N SER A 104 -33.59 3.37 -4.69
CA SER A 104 -34.99 3.81 -4.67
C SER A 104 -35.66 3.34 -3.38
N HIS A 105 -36.75 4.03 -3.03
CA HIS A 105 -37.53 3.75 -1.83
C HIS A 105 -38.92 3.23 -2.21
N GLY A 106 -39.36 2.16 -1.53
CA GLY A 106 -40.72 1.62 -1.64
C GLY A 106 -41.63 2.13 -0.52
N GLY A 107 -42.95 1.95 -0.67
CA GLY A 107 -43.92 2.27 0.39
C GLY A 107 -44.24 3.76 0.59
N VAL A 108 -43.76 4.63 -0.31
CA VAL A 108 -44.06 6.06 -0.33
C VAL A 108 -45.04 6.39 -1.47
N GLN A 109 -46.06 7.22 -1.21
CA GLN A 109 -46.90 7.78 -2.27
C GLN A 109 -46.02 8.69 -3.12
N ARG A 110 -45.84 8.34 -4.39
CA ARG A 110 -45.02 9.13 -5.32
C ARG A 110 -45.79 10.41 -5.66
N GLY A 111 -45.15 11.55 -5.49
CA GLY A 111 -45.61 12.80 -6.11
C GLY A 111 -45.57 12.67 -7.63
N GLY A 112 -46.39 13.45 -8.34
CA GLY A 112 -46.36 13.50 -9.81
C GLY A 112 -45.07 14.11 -10.37
N ASP A 113 -44.33 14.84 -9.53
CA ASP A 113 -43.11 15.55 -9.89
C ASP A 113 -41.88 14.82 -9.40
N TRP A 114 -40.82 14.85 -10.21
CA TRP A 114 -39.48 14.51 -9.76
C TRP A 114 -39.01 15.59 -8.79
N THR A 115 -38.65 15.23 -7.56
CA THR A 115 -37.93 16.16 -6.68
C THR A 115 -36.58 16.44 -7.33
N GLU A 116 -36.33 17.67 -7.77
CA GLU A 116 -35.06 18.03 -8.40
C GLU A 116 -33.89 17.80 -7.43
N GLY A 117 -32.97 16.90 -7.83
CA GLY A 117 -31.81 16.40 -7.08
C GLY A 117 -31.97 14.93 -6.65
N THR A 118 -30.99 14.04 -6.72
CA THR A 118 -29.58 14.07 -7.16
C THR A 118 -29.43 13.87 -8.68
N GLN A 119 -28.61 14.70 -9.33
CA GLN A 119 -27.69 14.21 -10.36
C GLN A 119 -26.42 13.72 -9.65
#